data_AF-A0A0K1JPJ8-F1
#
_entry.id   AF-A0A0K1JPJ8-F1
#
_cell.length_a   1.000
_cell.length_b   1.000
_cell.length_c   1.000
_cell.angle_alpha   90.00
_cell.angle_beta   90.00
_cell.angle_gamma   90.00
#
_symmetry.space_group_name_H-M   'P 1'
#
loop_
_entity.id
_entity.type
_entity.pdbx_description
1 polymer ?
#
loop_
_entity_poly.entity_id
_entity_poly.type
_entity_poly.pdbx_seq_one_letter_code
_entity_poly.pdbx_strand_id
1 'polypeptide(L)' 'MVRDVPEPMTLVVNGETFSAEADPDQPGAWHLTWLSGPNPGYGFTTVRSDHRWSERAELESGIQSFLAEIDPATGYLAD' A
#
# COMPACT_ATOMS: atom_id res chain seq x y z
N MET A 1 -4.37 -17.57 -20.21
CA MET A 1 -3.92 -17.57 -18.81
C MET A 1 -4.62 -16.41 -18.13
N VAL A 2 -5.63 -16.68 -17.29
CA VAL A 2 -6.07 -15.64 -16.35
C VAL A 2 -4.93 -15.52 -15.34
N ARG A 3 -4.32 -14.34 -15.23
CA ARG A 3 -3.38 -14.10 -14.13
C ARG A 3 -4.24 -14.09 -12.87
N ASP A 4 -3.92 -14.95 -11.91
CA ASP A 4 -4.56 -14.98 -10.60
C ASP A 4 -4.05 -13.74 -9.85
N VAL A 5 -4.64 -12.60 -10.18
CA VAL A 5 -4.38 -11.31 -9.56
C VAL A 5 -5.41 -11.18 -8.44
N PRO A 6 -4.97 -10.99 -7.20
CA PRO A 6 -5.90 -10.84 -6.09
C PRO A 6 -6.75 -9.60 -6.32
N GLU A 7 -8.01 -9.68 -5.89
CA GLU A 7 -8.93 -8.56 -5.99
C GLU A 7 -8.43 -7.37 -5.17
N PRO A 8 -8.67 -6.13 -5.65
CA PRO A 8 -8.29 -4.94 -4.91
C PRO A 8 -8.97 -4.93 -3.54
N MET A 9 -8.23 -4.54 -2.51
CA MET A 9 -8.71 -4.54 -1.13
C MET A 9 -8.50 -3.19 -0.47
N THR A 10 -9.41 -2.83 0.44
CA THR A 10 -9.30 -1.61 1.22
C THR A 10 -8.72 -1.92 2.59
N LEU A 11 -7.68 -1.20 2.97
CA LEU A 11 -6.96 -1.31 4.23
C LEU A 11 -7.18 -0.04 5.04
N VAL A 12 -7.40 -0.18 6.35
CA VAL A 12 -7.53 0.95 7.27
C VAL A 12 -6.47 0.81 8.34
N VAL A 13 -5.50 1.71 8.34
CA VAL A 13 -4.33 1.70 9.24
C VAL A 13 -4.27 3.04 9.96
N ASN A 14 -4.21 3.05 11.29
CA ASN A 14 -4.23 4.27 12.11
C ASN A 14 -5.40 5.24 11.83
N GLY A 15 -6.53 4.73 11.32
CA GLY A 15 -7.69 5.55 10.95
C GLY A 15 -7.63 6.10 9.53
N GLU A 16 -6.56 5.80 8.79
CA GLU A 16 -6.35 6.23 7.42
C GLU A 16 -6.68 5.11 6.45
N THR A 17 -7.40 5.45 5.37
CA THR A 17 -7.86 4.49 4.39
C THR A 17 -6.91 4.42 3.21
N PHE A 18 -6.49 3.20 2.86
CA PHE A 18 -5.65 2.88 1.72
C PHE A 18 -6.36 1.86 0.82
N SER A 19 -6.23 2.01 -0.49
CA SER A 19 -6.62 1.00 -1.47
C SER A 19 -5.39 0.26 -1.93
N ALA A 20 -5.38 -1.06 -1.79
CA ALA A 20 -4.32 -1.94 -2.26
C ALA A 20 -4.80 -2.66 -3.53
N GLU A 21 -4.16 -2.37 -4.64
CA GLU A 21 -4.45 -2.94 -5.96
C GLU A 21 -3.25 -3.75 -6.42
N ALA A 22 -3.43 -5.04 -6.71
CA ALA A 22 -2.34 -5.86 -7.21
C ALA A 22 -2.09 -5.56 -8.69
N ASP A 23 -0.82 -5.42 -9.05
CA ASP A 23 -0.42 -5.10 -10.41
C ASP A 23 -0.57 -6.35 -11.32
N PRO A 24 -1.45 -6.29 -12.32
CA PRO A 24 -1.69 -7.41 -13.21
C PRO A 24 -0.57 -7.61 -14.22
N ASP A 25 0.45 -6.74 -14.28
CA ASP A 25 1.64 -6.84 -15.12
C ASP A 25 2.84 -7.36 -14.32
N GLN A 26 2.92 -7.09 -13.01
CA GLN A 26 4.02 -7.47 -12.13
C GLN A 26 3.58 -8.33 -10.92
N PRO A 27 3.87 -9.64 -10.90
CA PRO A 27 3.45 -10.51 -9.80
C PRO A 27 4.17 -10.15 -8.51
N GLY A 28 3.42 -9.94 -7.43
CA GLY A 28 3.95 -9.51 -6.13
C GLY A 28 4.08 -8.00 -5.97
N ALA A 29 3.67 -7.20 -6.96
CA ALA A 29 3.56 -5.76 -6.84
C ALA A 29 2.15 -5.35 -6.40
N TRP A 30 2.06 -4.50 -5.38
CA TRP A 30 0.84 -3.93 -4.85
C TRP A 30 0.95 -2.41 -4.88
N HIS A 31 0.01 -1.78 -5.56
CA HIS A 31 -0.18 -0.35 -5.58
C HIS A 31 -1.05 0.06 -4.40
N LEU A 32 -0.49 0.82 -3.44
CA LEU A 32 -1.21 1.29 -2.28
C LEU A 32 -1.50 2.78 -2.43
N THR A 33 -2.77 3.12 -2.68
CA THR A 33 -3.23 4.50 -2.80
C THR A 33 -3.85 4.97 -1.50
N TRP A 34 -3.34 6.05 -0.94
CA TRP A 34 -3.87 6.69 0.26
C TRP A 34 -5.09 7.54 -0.09
N LEU A 35 -6.28 7.06 0.30
CA LEU A 35 -7.56 7.69 -0.02
C LEU A 35 -7.96 8.76 1.00
N SER A 36 -7.64 8.53 2.28
CA SER A 36 -8.02 9.45 3.38
C SER A 36 -6.97 10.52 3.68
N GLY A 37 -5.85 10.52 2.96
CA GLY A 37 -4.73 11.41 3.23
C GLY A 37 -4.98 12.85 2.82
N PRO A 38 -4.18 13.81 3.32
CA PRO A 38 -4.27 15.21 2.92
C PRO A 38 -3.91 15.43 1.45
N ASN A 39 -3.16 14.50 0.84
CA ASN A 39 -2.73 14.55 -0.54
C ASN A 39 -3.52 13.53 -1.38
N PRO A 40 -4.49 13.96 -2.20
CA PRO A 40 -5.27 13.04 -3.02
C PRO A 40 -4.41 12.36 -4.08
N GLY A 41 -4.47 11.03 -4.13
CA GLY A 41 -3.67 10.22 -5.07
C GLY A 41 -2.23 9.96 -4.62
N TYR A 42 -1.89 10.34 -3.38
CA TYR A 42 -0.61 9.94 -2.80
C TYR A 42 -0.64 8.45 -2.41
N GLY A 43 0.50 7.80 -2.45
CA GLY A 43 0.57 6.35 -2.28
C GLY A 43 1.97 5.83 -2.52
N PHE A 44 2.16 4.54 -2.33
CA PHE A 44 3.41 3.88 -2.62
C PHE A 44 3.14 2.51 -3.24
N THR A 45 4.08 2.03 -4.04
CA THR A 45 4.02 0.66 -4.57
C THR A 45 4.99 -0.18 -3.78
N THR A 46 4.52 -1.31 -3.26
CA THR A 46 5.38 -2.32 -2.64
C THR A 46 5.52 -3.50 -3.60
N VAL A 47 6.74 -4.01 -3.74
CA VAL A 47 7.05 -5.14 -4.61
C VAL A 47 7.79 -6.18 -3.79
N ARG A 48 7.30 -7.42 -3.80
CA ARG A 48 8.05 -8.56 -3.25
C ARG A 48 8.92 -9.23 -4.30
N SER A 49 10.21 -9.33 -4.00
CA SER A 49 11.17 -10.09 -4.83
C SER A 49 10.85 -11.58 -4.91
N ASP A 50 10.10 -12.13 -3.96
CA ASP A 50 9.63 -13.52 -3.96
C ASP A 50 8.48 -13.78 -4.95
N HIS A 51 8.00 -12.75 -5.66
CA HIS A 51 6.89 -12.79 -6.63
C HIS A 51 5.58 -13.37 -6.04
N ARG A 52 5.46 -13.39 -4.70
CA ARG A 52 4.26 -13.81 -3.98
C ARG A 52 3.42 -12.60 -3.63
N TRP A 53 2.10 -12.77 -3.70
CA TRP A 53 1.15 -11.76 -3.24
C TRP A 53 1.28 -11.60 -1.72
N SER A 54 1.60 -10.38 -1.28
CA SER A 54 1.56 -10.01 0.12
C SER A 54 0.17 -10.23 0.71
N GLU A 55 0.12 -10.77 1.92
CA GLU A 55 -1.11 -10.85 2.68
C GLU A 55 -1.49 -9.47 3.23
N ARG A 56 -2.78 -9.30 3.54
CA ARG A 56 -3.32 -8.08 4.14
C ARG A 56 -2.48 -7.56 5.32
N ALA A 57 -2.09 -8.43 6.25
CA ALA A 57 -1.31 -8.05 7.43
C ALA A 57 0.08 -7.49 7.09
N GLU A 58 0.69 -7.96 6.00
CA GLU A 58 1.98 -7.48 5.52
C GLU A 58 1.85 -6.13 4.83
N LEU A 59 0.77 -5.93 4.06
CA LEU A 59 0.42 -4.62 3.51
C LEU A 59 0.13 -3.60 4.61
N GLU A 60 -0.65 -3.98 5.63
CA GLU A 60 -0.95 -3.14 6.79
C GLU A 60 0.33 -2.77 7.56
N SER A 61 1.24 -3.72 7.74
CA SER A 61 2.55 -3.45 8.36
C SER A 61 3.41 -2.50 7.52
N GLY A 62 3.43 -2.67 6.20
CA GLY A 62 4.12 -1.77 5.27
C GLY A 62 3.56 -0.35 5.30
N ILE A 63 2.23 -0.20 5.32
CA ILE A 63 1.55 1.08 5.48
C ILE A 63 1.90 1.69 6.85
N GLN A 64 1.89 0.90 7.92
CA GLN A 64 2.22 1.39 9.24
C GLN A 64 3.67 1.91 9.31
N SER A 65 4.63 1.20 8.70
CA SER A 65 6.01 1.66 8.58
C SER A 65 6.11 2.95 7.75
N PHE A 66 5.42 3.02 6.61
CA PHE A 66 5.36 4.22 5.78
C PHE A 66 4.79 5.42 6.55
N LEU A 67 3.69 5.23 7.29
CA LEU A 67 3.09 6.25 8.15
C LEU A 67 3.97 6.62 9.34
N ALA A 68 4.80 5.70 9.85
CA ALA A 68 5.74 5.97 10.94
C ALA A 68 6.97 6.75 10.47
N GLU A 69 7.38 6.59 9.21
CA GLU A 69 8.41 7.43 8.59
C GLU A 69 7.86 8.80 8.14
N ILE A 70 6.56 8.87 7.86
CA ILE A 70 5.88 10.14 7.58
C ILE A 70 5.66 10.91 8.88
N ASP A 71 6.10 12.16 8.88
CA ASP A 71 5.82 13.09 9.95
C ASP A 71 4.31 13.42 9.97
N PRO A 72 3.59 13.14 11.07
CA PRO A 72 2.14 13.31 11.14
C PRO A 72 1.70 14.79 11.09
N ALA A 73 2.62 15.75 11.29
CA ALA A 73 2.32 17.17 11.19
C ALA A 73 2.49 17.72 9.76
N THR A 74 3.32 17.07 8.92
CA THR A 74 3.62 17.58 7.56
C THR A 74 3.18 16.64 6.43
N GLY A 75 3.01 15.35 6.68
CA GLY A 75 2.69 14.35 5.65
C GLY A 75 3.89 13.99 4.75
N TYR A 76 5.12 14.36 5.14
CA TYR A 76 6.37 14.04 4.43
C TYR A 76 7.29 13.18 5.29
N LEU A 77 8.23 12.47 4.65
CA LEU A 77 9.28 11.73 5.34
C LEU A 77 10.08 12.70 6.22
N ALA A 78 10.15 12.45 7.53
CA ALA A 78 11.03 13.22 8.42
C ALA A 78 12.49 12.92 8.04
N ASP A 79 13.28 13.95 7.72
CA ASP A 79 14.73 13.87 7.47
C ASP A 79 15.50 13.48 8.75
#